data_AF-A0A2V6SKG8-F1
#
_entry.id   AF-A0A2V6SKG8-F1
#
_cell.length_a   1.000
_cell.length_b   1.000
_cell.length_c   1.000
_cell.angle_alpha   90.00
_cell.angle_beta   90.00
_cell.angle_gamma   90.00
#
_symmetry.space_group_name_H-M   'P 1'
#
loop_
_entity.id
_entity.type
_entity.pdbx_description
1 polymer ?
#
loop_
_entity_poly.entity_id
_entity_poly.type
_entity_poly.pdbx_seq_one_letter_code
_entity_poly.pdbx_strand_id
1 'polypeptide(L)'
;MRKILLASALATALAAGAPAIGSASVIFNVNQTIGAGGVTGTITTDGTLGALAAANLVDWALTLNDGASTFLLNSANSEVGFILGKALSETASQLLFDTANGGIVLFQNPTLGSGQNFWCLDNPFGDCASRPGTESLRINGPTQSAAWQGIVVIGATDAVPPSAIRLPATLILLGLGFGALMLYSARRAEKESDDPLPVEVMEKAA
;
A
#
# COMPACT_ATOMS: atom_id res chain seq x y z
N MET A 1 -38.83 3.02 51.60
CA MET A 1 -38.97 2.12 50.43
C MET A 1 -38.33 2.81 49.23
N ARG A 2 -37.14 2.34 48.84
CA ARG A 2 -36.32 2.85 47.72
C ARG A 2 -36.95 2.43 46.38
N LYS A 3 -37.28 3.41 45.54
CA LYS A 3 -37.68 3.32 44.13
C LYS A 3 -37.03 4.56 43.49
N ILE A 4 -36.24 4.59 42.41
CA ILE A 4 -35.85 3.68 41.34
C ILE A 4 -34.49 4.25 40.86
N LEU A 5 -33.44 3.44 40.81
CA LEU A 5 -32.19 3.75 40.10
C LEU A 5 -31.97 2.63 39.11
N LEU A 6 -32.51 2.75 37.89
CA LEU A 6 -32.15 1.93 36.74
C LEU A 6 -32.45 2.71 35.46
N ALA A 7 -31.49 3.49 35.00
CA ALA A 7 -31.40 3.86 33.59
C ALA A 7 -29.97 4.24 33.25
N SER A 8 -29.50 3.71 32.13
CA SER A 8 -28.22 4.00 31.47
C SER A 8 -27.00 3.18 31.92
N ALA A 9 -27.03 1.90 31.56
CA ALA A 9 -25.83 1.10 31.36
C ALA A 9 -25.96 0.33 30.04
N LEU A 10 -25.87 1.03 28.91
CA LEU A 10 -25.68 0.39 27.60
C LEU A 10 -25.04 1.35 26.59
N ALA A 11 -23.76 1.68 26.79
CA ALA A 11 -22.97 2.41 25.80
C ALA A 11 -21.48 2.02 25.83
N THR A 12 -21.17 0.75 26.06
CA THR A 12 -19.79 0.24 26.12
C THR A 12 -19.68 -1.15 25.52
N ALA A 13 -19.79 -1.26 24.20
CA ALA A 13 -19.25 -2.40 23.45
C ALA A 13 -19.33 -2.14 21.93
N LEU A 14 -18.55 -1.19 21.40
CA LEU A 14 -18.37 -1.10 19.93
C LEU A 14 -16.96 -0.57 19.56
N ALA A 15 -15.93 -1.02 20.27
CA ALA A 15 -14.53 -0.67 19.97
C ALA A 15 -13.58 -1.89 19.89
N ALA A 16 -14.10 -3.12 19.91
CA ALA A 16 -13.29 -4.33 19.78
C ALA A 16 -13.50 -4.93 18.39
N GLY A 17 -12.61 -4.60 17.46
CA GLY A 17 -12.56 -5.22 16.14
C GLY A 17 -12.70 -4.23 14.99
N ALA A 18 -11.89 -3.16 14.97
CA ALA A 18 -11.51 -2.63 13.68
C ALA A 18 -10.69 -3.73 12.99
N PRO A 19 -11.14 -4.31 11.86
CA PRO A 19 -10.26 -5.17 11.08
C PRO A 19 -9.04 -4.31 10.73
N ALA A 20 -7.84 -4.82 11.00
CA ALA A 20 -6.66 -4.23 10.39
C ALA A 20 -6.91 -4.25 8.88
N ILE A 21 -7.11 -3.09 8.27
CA ILE A 21 -7.13 -2.98 6.83
C ILE A 21 -5.69 -3.25 6.42
N GLY A 22 -5.36 -4.52 6.17
CA GLY A 22 -4.12 -4.87 5.52
C GLY A 22 -4.11 -4.17 4.16
N SER A 23 -3.04 -3.43 3.87
CA SER A 23 -2.76 -3.03 2.50
C SER A 23 -2.75 -4.28 1.62
N ALA A 24 -3.31 -4.20 0.41
CA ALA A 24 -3.14 -5.28 -0.55
C ALA A 24 -1.73 -5.18 -1.12
N SER A 25 -1.16 -6.33 -1.45
CA SER A 25 0.05 -6.37 -2.26
C SER A 25 -0.13 -5.60 -3.56
N VAL A 26 0.89 -4.83 -3.94
CA VAL A 26 0.92 -4.04 -5.19
C VAL A 26 2.04 -4.56 -6.08
N ILE A 27 1.77 -4.72 -7.37
CA ILE A 27 2.75 -5.18 -8.36
C ILE A 27 3.19 -3.99 -9.21
N PHE A 28 4.48 -3.68 -9.20
CA PHE A 28 5.09 -2.63 -10.00
C PHE A 28 5.87 -3.24 -11.16
N ASN A 29 5.60 -2.75 -12.37
CA ASN A 29 6.39 -3.06 -13.56
C ASN A 29 7.67 -2.24 -13.54
N VAL A 30 8.80 -2.93 -13.62
CA VAL A 30 10.15 -2.35 -13.73
C VAL A 30 10.57 -2.39 -15.19
N ASN A 31 11.07 -1.26 -15.69
CA ASN A 31 11.62 -1.14 -17.05
C ASN A 31 12.68 -0.04 -17.09
N GLN A 32 13.88 -0.39 -16.65
CA GLN A 32 15.00 0.52 -16.47
C GLN A 32 16.04 0.28 -17.55
N THR A 33 16.54 1.35 -18.17
CA THR A 33 17.61 1.29 -19.17
C THR A 33 18.92 1.75 -18.53
N ILE A 34 19.93 0.88 -18.51
CA ILE A 34 21.25 1.17 -17.96
C ILE A 34 22.31 0.82 -18.97
N GLY A 35 23.11 1.80 -19.39
CA GLY A 35 24.17 1.58 -20.36
C GLY A 35 23.63 1.01 -21.67
N ALA A 36 24.13 -0.15 -22.07
CA ALA A 36 23.70 -0.87 -23.27
C ALA A 36 22.53 -1.86 -23.02
N GLY A 37 22.16 -2.04 -21.75
CA GLY A 37 21.20 -3.01 -21.29
C GLY A 37 20.15 -2.43 -20.35
N GLY A 38 19.63 -3.25 -19.44
CA GLY A 38 18.59 -2.83 -18.50
C GLY A 38 18.06 -3.91 -17.59
N VAL A 39 17.06 -3.54 -16.79
CA VAL A 39 16.22 -4.46 -16.00
C VAL A 39 14.77 -4.29 -16.35
N THR A 40 14.13 -5.43 -16.59
CA THR A 40 12.69 -5.52 -16.84
C THR A 40 12.06 -6.56 -15.94
N GLY A 41 10.79 -6.40 -15.59
CA GLY A 41 10.06 -7.38 -14.80
C GLY A 41 9.17 -6.75 -13.76
N THR A 42 9.02 -7.39 -12.60
CA THR A 42 8.10 -6.92 -11.56
C THR A 42 8.70 -6.96 -10.16
N ILE A 43 8.28 -5.99 -9.33
CA ILE A 43 8.48 -5.99 -7.88
C ILE A 43 7.09 -5.96 -7.22
N THR A 44 6.86 -6.87 -6.29
CA THR A 44 5.63 -6.91 -5.49
C THR A 44 5.91 -6.39 -4.09
N THR A 45 5.10 -5.45 -3.62
CA THR A 45 5.16 -4.94 -2.26
C THR A 45 3.96 -5.43 -1.43
N ASP A 46 3.97 -5.17 -0.13
CA ASP A 46 2.82 -5.39 0.76
C ASP A 46 1.77 -4.26 0.73
N GLY A 47 1.98 -3.25 -0.11
CA GLY A 47 1.12 -2.08 -0.25
C GLY A 47 1.28 -1.02 0.84
N THR A 48 2.37 -1.06 1.61
CA THR A 48 2.74 0.03 2.53
C THR A 48 2.98 1.30 1.72
N LEU A 49 2.26 2.38 2.02
CA LEU A 49 2.48 3.68 1.37
C LEU A 49 3.53 4.50 2.12
N GLY A 50 4.36 5.23 1.38
CA GLY A 50 5.47 6.01 1.93
C GLY A 50 6.76 5.20 1.98
N ALA A 51 7.63 5.47 2.96
CA ALA A 51 8.94 4.84 3.04
C ALA A 51 8.84 3.31 3.25
N LEU A 52 9.62 2.56 2.48
CA LEU A 52 9.66 1.10 2.51
C LEU A 52 10.95 0.58 3.17
N ALA A 53 10.81 -0.51 3.91
CA ALA A 53 11.88 -1.37 4.36
C ALA A 53 11.94 -2.64 3.49
N ALA A 54 13.03 -3.41 3.60
CA ALA A 54 13.22 -4.63 2.81
C ALA A 54 12.06 -5.63 2.93
N ALA A 55 11.49 -5.77 4.14
CA ALA A 55 10.36 -6.67 4.40
C ALA A 55 9.06 -6.26 3.69
N ASN A 56 8.94 -5.02 3.23
CA ASN A 56 7.79 -4.58 2.46
C ASN A 56 7.86 -5.05 1.00
N LEU A 57 9.02 -5.51 0.52
CA LEU A 57 9.18 -6.12 -0.80
C LEU A 57 9.00 -7.63 -0.64
N VAL A 58 7.82 -8.11 -1.03
CA VAL A 58 7.39 -9.49 -0.72
C VAL A 58 7.72 -10.48 -1.83
N ASP A 59 7.89 -10.01 -3.06
CA ASP A 59 8.31 -10.85 -4.19
C ASP A 59 8.90 -10.01 -5.33
N TRP A 60 9.66 -10.62 -6.23
CA TRP A 60 10.11 -10.00 -7.46
C TRP A 60 10.50 -11.04 -8.53
N ALA A 61 10.46 -10.59 -9.78
CA ALA A 61 10.93 -11.33 -10.95
C ALA A 61 11.56 -10.33 -11.91
N LEU A 62 12.88 -10.17 -11.86
CA LEU A 62 13.65 -9.15 -12.57
C LEU A 62 14.62 -9.80 -13.55
N THR A 63 14.40 -9.56 -14.84
CA THR A 63 15.32 -9.96 -15.90
C THR A 63 16.36 -8.87 -16.10
N LEU A 64 17.60 -9.20 -15.76
CA LEU A 64 18.78 -8.39 -16.00
C LEU A 64 19.30 -8.71 -17.39
N ASN A 65 19.71 -7.68 -18.13
CA ASN A 65 20.26 -7.82 -19.48
C ASN A 65 21.42 -6.84 -19.67
N ASP A 66 22.66 -7.31 -19.87
CA ASP A 66 23.83 -6.45 -20.12
C ASP A 66 24.03 -6.11 -21.62
N GLY A 67 23.02 -6.37 -22.46
CA GLY A 67 23.08 -6.23 -23.91
C GLY A 67 23.63 -7.47 -24.64
N ALA A 68 24.15 -8.46 -23.91
CA ALA A 68 24.68 -9.70 -24.48
C ALA A 68 24.12 -10.96 -23.80
N SER A 69 23.96 -10.91 -22.48
CA SER A 69 23.55 -11.99 -21.59
C SER A 69 22.38 -11.55 -20.73
N THR A 70 21.53 -12.51 -20.37
CA THR A 70 20.39 -12.28 -19.49
C THR A 70 20.40 -13.18 -18.26
N PHE A 71 19.86 -12.69 -17.14
CA PHE A 71 19.66 -13.49 -15.93
C PHE A 71 18.36 -13.07 -15.21
N LEU A 72 17.62 -14.05 -14.69
CA LEU A 72 16.41 -13.79 -13.90
C LEU A 72 16.74 -13.81 -12.41
N LEU A 73 16.60 -12.67 -11.76
CA LEU A 73 16.53 -12.58 -10.30
C LEU A 73 15.08 -12.73 -9.84
N ASN A 74 14.88 -13.53 -8.80
CA ASN A 74 13.61 -13.66 -8.09
C ASN A 74 13.84 -13.82 -6.59
N SER A 75 12.77 -13.70 -5.81
CA SER A 75 12.83 -13.79 -4.35
C SER A 75 13.40 -15.11 -3.82
N ALA A 76 13.31 -16.20 -4.60
CA ALA A 76 13.87 -17.50 -4.21
C ALA A 76 15.37 -17.61 -4.48
N ASN A 77 15.90 -16.84 -5.42
CA ASN A 77 17.29 -16.91 -5.84
C ASN A 77 18.08 -15.64 -5.58
N SER A 78 17.52 -14.61 -4.95
CA SER A 78 18.20 -13.34 -4.69
C SER A 78 17.64 -12.69 -3.43
N GLU A 79 18.31 -11.65 -2.95
CA GLU A 79 17.86 -10.92 -1.77
C GLU A 79 17.96 -9.42 -1.99
N VAL A 80 17.12 -8.67 -1.25
CA VAL A 80 17.28 -7.24 -1.06
C VAL A 80 18.33 -6.99 0.01
N GLY A 81 19.57 -6.75 -0.42
CA GLY A 81 20.70 -6.74 0.51
C GLY A 81 20.72 -5.56 1.49
N PHE A 82 20.19 -4.40 1.09
CA PHE A 82 20.28 -3.19 1.90
C PHE A 82 19.20 -2.20 1.49
N ILE A 83 18.57 -1.50 2.44
CA ILE A 83 17.77 -0.29 2.20
C ILE A 83 18.08 0.65 3.35
N LEU A 84 18.82 1.74 3.08
CA LEU A 84 19.13 2.73 4.10
C LEU A 84 18.16 3.91 4.09
N GLY A 85 17.76 4.36 5.27
CA GLY A 85 16.95 5.56 5.42
C GLY A 85 15.63 5.44 4.66
N LYS A 86 15.31 6.45 3.84
CA LYS A 86 14.10 6.48 3.00
C LYS A 86 14.43 6.29 1.53
N ALA A 87 15.41 5.42 1.24
CA ALA A 87 15.87 5.15 -0.12
C ALA A 87 14.73 4.72 -1.04
N LEU A 88 13.78 3.94 -0.51
CA LEU A 88 12.67 3.41 -1.28
C LEU A 88 11.35 3.90 -0.70
N SER A 89 10.43 4.29 -1.57
CA SER A 89 9.07 4.63 -1.16
C SER A 89 8.03 4.21 -2.19
N GLU A 90 6.82 3.95 -1.71
CA GLU A 90 5.69 3.57 -2.52
C GLU A 90 4.59 4.63 -2.48
N THR A 91 4.01 4.87 -3.65
CA THR A 91 2.75 5.58 -3.83
C THR A 91 1.72 4.62 -4.40
N ALA A 92 0.47 5.06 -4.56
CA ALA A 92 -0.58 4.23 -5.15
C ALA A 92 -0.29 3.72 -6.58
N SER A 93 0.71 4.27 -7.28
CA SER A 93 1.02 3.88 -8.66
C SER A 93 2.51 3.80 -9.00
N GLN A 94 3.40 4.18 -8.08
CA GLN A 94 4.84 4.27 -8.35
C GLN A 94 5.66 3.74 -7.18
N LEU A 95 6.70 3.00 -7.53
CA LEU A 95 7.81 2.65 -6.66
C LEU A 95 8.97 3.61 -6.96
N LEU A 96 9.40 4.35 -5.94
CA LEU A 96 10.30 5.48 -6.06
C LEU A 96 11.61 5.21 -5.31
N PHE A 97 12.74 5.51 -5.93
CA PHE A 97 14.05 5.54 -5.30
C PHE A 97 14.51 6.99 -5.08
N ASP A 98 14.90 7.34 -3.87
CA ASP A 98 15.39 8.68 -3.50
C ASP A 98 16.91 8.63 -3.27
N THR A 99 17.68 9.21 -4.21
CA THR A 99 19.14 9.21 -4.17
C THR A 99 19.74 10.18 -3.14
N ALA A 100 18.92 10.97 -2.43
CA ALA A 100 19.37 12.01 -1.52
C ALA A 100 19.03 11.72 -0.05
N ASN A 101 17.95 10.99 0.22
CA ASN A 101 17.45 10.72 1.57
C ASN A 101 17.61 9.26 2.04
N GLY A 102 18.43 8.47 1.32
CA GLY A 102 18.75 7.09 1.62
C GLY A 102 19.50 6.44 0.46
N GLY A 103 19.92 5.17 0.59
CA GLY A 103 20.35 4.40 -0.59
C GLY A 103 21.04 3.06 -0.37
N ILE A 104 21.55 2.59 -1.51
CA ILE A 104 21.96 1.23 -1.88
C ILE A 104 20.81 0.25 -1.77
N VAL A 105 20.16 -0.13 -2.87
CA VAL A 105 19.15 -1.20 -2.91
C VAL A 105 19.50 -2.22 -3.98
N LEU A 106 19.80 -3.45 -3.56
CA LEU A 106 20.59 -4.44 -4.30
C LEU A 106 19.85 -5.74 -4.45
N PHE A 107 19.39 -6.16 -5.63
CA PHE A 107 18.92 -7.55 -5.78
C PHE A 107 20.00 -8.27 -6.59
N GLN A 108 20.70 -9.19 -5.92
CA GLN A 108 21.90 -9.86 -6.39
C GLN A 108 21.73 -11.38 -6.33
N ASN A 109 22.44 -12.15 -7.16
CA ASN A 109 22.91 -13.50 -6.82
C ASN A 109 23.98 -14.02 -7.79
N PRO A 110 25.13 -14.50 -7.27
CA PRO A 110 25.67 -15.81 -7.70
C PRO A 110 25.71 -16.92 -6.65
N THR A 111 25.08 -16.75 -5.49
CA THR A 111 24.32 -17.81 -4.79
C THR A 111 23.52 -17.31 -3.56
N LEU A 112 23.54 -16.00 -3.26
CA LEU A 112 22.41 -15.09 -2.92
C LEU A 112 23.04 -13.88 -2.22
N GLY A 113 22.73 -12.67 -2.67
CA GLY A 113 23.63 -11.54 -2.41
C GLY A 113 24.75 -11.57 -3.46
N SER A 114 26.00 -11.27 -3.14
CA SER A 114 27.08 -11.19 -4.16
C SER A 114 27.94 -12.47 -4.18
N GLY A 115 28.87 -12.75 -5.09
CA GLY A 115 29.54 -11.91 -6.07
C GLY A 115 29.04 -12.10 -7.49
N GLN A 116 27.96 -11.34 -7.80
CA GLN A 116 27.31 -10.82 -9.05
C GLN A 116 26.52 -11.68 -10.10
N ASN A 117 25.19 -11.68 -10.01
CA ASN A 117 24.29 -11.27 -11.10
C ASN A 117 23.43 -10.21 -10.45
N PHE A 118 23.51 -8.95 -10.87
CA PHE A 118 23.28 -7.85 -9.93
C PHE A 118 22.59 -6.64 -10.53
N TRP A 119 21.58 -6.13 -9.83
CA TRP A 119 21.06 -4.78 -9.99
C TRP A 119 21.18 -4.00 -8.69
N CYS A 120 21.71 -2.78 -8.72
CA CYS A 120 21.91 -1.91 -7.57
C CYS A 120 21.45 -0.49 -7.82
N LEU A 121 20.82 0.13 -6.82
CA LEU A 121 20.56 1.57 -6.78
C LEU A 121 21.36 2.24 -5.64
N ASP A 122 22.45 2.96 -5.91
CA ASP A 122 23.33 3.61 -4.89
C ASP A 122 23.12 5.14 -4.94
N ASN A 123 23.12 5.93 -3.86
CA ASN A 123 23.97 5.89 -2.68
C ASN A 123 23.32 6.38 -1.39
N PRO A 124 23.98 6.20 -0.23
CA PRO A 124 24.18 7.40 0.58
C PRO A 124 25.54 8.04 0.34
N PHE A 125 26.62 7.29 0.10
CA PHE A 125 27.84 7.76 -0.63
C PHE A 125 28.61 6.60 -1.31
N GLY A 126 27.94 5.45 -1.47
CA GLY A 126 28.55 4.20 -1.89
C GLY A 126 28.50 3.91 -3.37
N ASP A 127 29.02 2.71 -3.67
CA ASP A 127 29.53 2.35 -4.96
C ASP A 127 29.34 0.89 -5.36
N CYS A 128 28.12 0.56 -5.72
CA CYS A 128 27.83 -0.59 -6.57
C CYS A 128 28.48 -0.63 -7.95
N ALA A 129 29.45 0.25 -8.21
CA ALA A 129 30.40 0.19 -9.30
C ALA A 129 31.60 1.15 -9.12
N SER A 130 31.95 1.59 -7.90
CA SER A 130 32.91 2.72 -7.72
C SER A 130 32.44 4.05 -8.31
N ARG A 131 31.11 4.26 -8.36
CA ARG A 131 30.44 5.45 -8.92
C ARG A 131 29.24 5.91 -8.07
N PRO A 132 29.45 6.80 -7.08
CA PRO A 132 28.35 7.36 -6.29
C PRO A 132 27.33 8.12 -7.15
N GLY A 133 26.05 8.01 -6.78
CA GLY A 133 24.95 8.69 -7.49
C GLY A 133 24.63 8.05 -8.85
N THR A 134 24.97 6.78 -9.03
CA THR A 134 24.63 6.03 -10.22
C THR A 134 23.88 4.76 -9.87
N GLU A 135 22.92 4.43 -10.71
CA GLU A 135 22.37 3.11 -10.80
C GLU A 135 23.38 2.19 -11.51
N SER A 136 23.48 0.95 -11.06
CA SER A 136 24.44 -0.03 -11.60
C SER A 136 23.77 -1.36 -11.92
N LEU A 137 24.09 -1.88 -13.11
CA LEU A 137 23.67 -3.19 -13.60
C LEU A 137 24.89 -4.04 -13.88
N ARG A 138 24.80 -5.35 -13.62
CA ARG A 138 25.78 -6.27 -14.19
C ARG A 138 25.30 -7.70 -14.33
N ILE A 139 25.47 -8.23 -15.55
CA ILE A 139 25.61 -9.67 -15.85
C ILE A 139 26.82 -9.81 -16.77
N ASN A 140 27.79 -10.65 -16.42
CA ASN A 140 28.93 -11.20 -17.19
C ASN A 140 29.75 -10.34 -18.18
N GLY A 141 29.56 -9.03 -18.23
CA GLY A 141 30.47 -8.02 -18.78
C GLY A 141 30.92 -6.99 -17.74
N PRO A 142 31.54 -5.87 -18.17
CA PRO A 142 31.81 -4.71 -17.33
C PRO A 142 30.51 -4.15 -16.71
N THR A 143 30.61 -3.51 -15.55
CA THR A 143 29.45 -2.87 -14.91
C THR A 143 28.91 -1.75 -15.80
N GLN A 144 27.61 -1.78 -16.03
CA GLN A 144 26.89 -0.71 -16.72
C GLN A 144 26.31 0.23 -15.68
N SER A 145 26.28 1.53 -15.98
CA SER A 145 25.80 2.53 -15.04
C SER A 145 24.95 3.61 -15.72
N ALA A 146 23.95 4.10 -15.02
CA ALA A 146 23.13 5.24 -15.41
C ALA A 146 23.16 6.29 -14.28
N ALA A 147 23.35 7.56 -14.65
CA ALA A 147 23.41 8.64 -13.66
C ALA A 147 22.00 9.09 -13.27
N TRP A 148 21.74 9.15 -11.96
CA TRP A 148 20.46 9.57 -11.39
C TRP A 148 20.65 10.69 -10.38
N GLN A 149 19.65 11.57 -10.25
CA GLN A 149 19.63 12.61 -9.23
C GLN A 149 18.21 12.80 -8.70
N GLY A 150 18.08 12.87 -7.38
CA GLY A 150 16.81 13.16 -6.71
C GLY A 150 15.92 11.92 -6.61
N ILE A 151 14.63 12.09 -6.87
CA ILE A 151 13.65 11.00 -6.81
C ILE A 151 13.46 10.41 -8.21
N VAL A 152 13.62 9.10 -8.33
CA VAL A 152 13.52 8.35 -9.57
C VAL A 152 12.41 7.30 -9.47
N VAL A 153 11.63 7.16 -10.52
CA VAL A 153 10.62 6.09 -10.62
C VAL A 153 11.31 4.81 -11.08
N ILE A 154 11.35 3.80 -10.20
CA ILE A 154 11.97 2.51 -10.52
C ILE A 154 10.95 1.47 -10.97
N GLY A 155 9.67 1.66 -10.61
CA GLY A 155 8.56 0.86 -11.12
C GLY A 155 7.24 1.61 -11.09
N ALA A 156 6.32 1.21 -11.96
CA ALA A 156 4.98 1.77 -12.04
C ALA A 156 3.93 0.66 -12.16
N THR A 157 2.75 0.86 -11.59
CA THR A 157 1.63 -0.03 -11.90
C THR A 157 1.21 0.21 -13.34
N ASP A 158 0.77 -0.83 -14.05
CA ASP A 158 -0.10 -0.58 -15.20
C ASP A 158 -1.25 0.27 -14.69
N ALA A 159 -1.62 1.32 -15.42
CA ALA A 159 -2.73 2.17 -15.03
C ALA A 159 -3.95 1.29 -14.78
N VAL A 160 -4.20 0.96 -13.50
CA VAL A 160 -5.33 0.13 -13.12
C VAL A 160 -6.53 1.00 -13.52
N PRO A 161 -7.36 0.57 -14.49
CA PRO A 161 -8.60 1.29 -14.74
C PRO A 161 -9.30 1.38 -13.39
N PRO A 162 -9.85 2.54 -12.97
CA PRO A 162 -10.34 2.78 -11.62
C PRO A 162 -11.46 1.78 -11.26
N SER A 163 -11.06 0.60 -10.79
CA SER A 163 -11.93 -0.55 -10.62
C SER A 163 -11.39 -1.47 -9.53
N ALA A 164 -11.01 -0.85 -8.42
CA ALA A 164 -11.17 -1.37 -7.06
C ALA A 164 -10.65 -0.33 -6.07
N ILE A 165 -11.27 0.85 -6.03
CA ILE A 165 -11.28 1.58 -4.75
C ILE A 165 -12.05 0.63 -3.82
N ARG A 166 -11.32 -0.13 -2.99
CA ARG A 166 -11.94 -0.88 -1.91
C ARG A 166 -12.62 0.15 -1.04
N LEU A 167 -13.95 0.23 -1.13
CA LEU A 167 -14.71 1.13 -0.29
C LEU A 167 -14.30 0.82 1.16
N PRO A 168 -13.76 1.79 1.91
CA PRO A 168 -13.48 1.54 3.30
C PRO A 168 -14.77 1.05 3.95
N ALA A 169 -14.67 0.03 4.80
CA ALA A 169 -15.83 -0.58 5.47
C ALA A 169 -16.71 0.46 6.22
N THR A 170 -16.18 1.68 6.44
CA THR A 170 -16.90 2.86 6.91
C THR A 170 -18.11 3.23 6.06
N LEU A 171 -18.09 3.05 4.73
CA LEU A 171 -19.24 3.32 3.87
C LEU A 171 -20.37 2.30 4.06
N ILE A 172 -20.02 1.04 4.31
CA ILE A 172 -21.00 -0.02 4.63
C ILE A 172 -21.61 0.26 6.01
N LEU A 173 -20.79 0.61 6.99
CA LEU A 173 -21.23 1.00 8.33
C LEU A 173 -22.11 2.26 8.31
N LEU A 174 -21.77 3.24 7.46
CA LEU A 174 -22.56 4.45 7.27
C LEU A 174 -23.93 4.12 6.64
N GLY A 175 -23.96 3.26 5.62
CA GLY A 175 -25.20 2.77 5.02
C GLY A 175 -26.09 2.00 6.00
N LEU A 176 -25.49 1.12 6.82
CA LEU A 176 -26.20 0.40 7.88
C LEU A 176 -26.71 1.35 8.97
N GLY A 177 -25.92 2.37 9.35
CA GLY A 177 -26.31 3.39 10.32
C GLY A 177 -27.52 4.19 9.87
N PHE A 178 -27.51 4.69 8.62
CA PHE A 178 -28.66 5.40 8.06
C PHE A 178 -29.89 4.49 7.90
N GLY A 179 -29.71 3.23 7.49
CA GLY A 179 -30.80 2.26 7.39
C GLY A 179 -31.48 1.98 8.74
N ALA A 180 -30.68 1.82 9.81
CA ALA A 180 -31.21 1.61 11.16
C ALA A 180 -31.97 2.85 11.69
N LEU A 181 -31.48 4.07 11.40
CA LEU A 181 -32.14 5.32 11.75
C LEU A 181 -33.49 5.49 11.05
N MET A 182 -33.58 5.16 9.75
CA MET A 182 -34.85 5.21 9.01
C MET A 182 -35.87 4.19 9.52
N LEU A 183 -35.43 2.96 9.83
CA LEU A 183 -36.33 1.95 10.42
C LEU A 183 -36.84 2.37 11.80
N TYR A 184 -36.00 3.04 12.61
CA TYR A 184 -36.38 3.55 13.92
C TYR A 184 -37.40 4.70 13.81
N SER A 185 -37.22 5.63 12.87
CA SER A 185 -38.16 6.75 12.68
C SER A 185 -39.51 6.29 12.12
N ALA A 186 -39.52 5.33 11.19
CA ALA A 186 -40.75 4.77 10.63
C ALA A 186 -41.61 4.10 11.71
N ARG A 187 -41.00 3.32 12.61
CA ARG A 187 -41.70 2.67 13.74
C ARG A 187 -42.24 3.66 14.78
N ARG A 188 -41.65 4.85 14.91
CA ARG A 188 -42.20 5.91 15.77
C ARG A 188 -43.44 6.55 15.14
N ALA A 189 -43.43 6.79 13.83
CA ALA A 189 -44.55 7.40 13.13
C ALA A 189 -45.80 6.50 13.15
N GLU A 190 -45.63 5.18 13.00
CA GLU A 190 -46.73 4.21 13.14
C GLU A 190 -47.36 4.25 14.53
N LYS A 191 -46.55 4.42 15.58
CA LYS A 191 -47.04 4.46 16.96
C LYS A 191 -47.79 5.74 17.32
N GLU A 192 -47.54 6.83 16.60
CA GLU A 192 -48.22 8.12 16.79
C GLU A 192 -49.53 8.21 15.99
N SER A 193 -49.68 7.40 14.93
CA SER A 193 -50.93 7.26 14.17
C SER A 193 -52.00 6.42 14.87
N ASP A 194 -51.63 5.63 15.88
CA ASP A 194 -52.52 4.73 16.61
C ASP A 194 -53.02 5.32 17.95
N ASP A 195 -52.68 6.58 18.25
CA ASP A 195 -53.20 7.26 19.44
C ASP A 195 -54.60 7.80 19.13
N PRO A 196 -55.68 7.28 19.76
CA PRO A 196 -57.02 7.77 19.50
C PRO A 196 -57.12 9.23 19.94
N LEU A 197 -57.61 10.08 19.03
CA LEU A 197 -57.90 11.49 19.29
C LEU A 197 -58.64 11.64 20.64
N PRO A 198 -58.23 12.56 21.53
CA PRO A 198 -58.93 12.77 22.79
C PRO A 198 -60.36 13.20 22.49
N VAL A 199 -61.32 12.38 22.94
CA VAL A 199 -62.75 12.70 22.95
C VAL A 199 -63.00 13.73 24.05
N GLU A 200 -62.65 14.98 23.79
CA GLU A 200 -63.25 16.11 24.49
C GLU A 200 -63.61 17.17 23.45
N VAL A 201 -64.77 17.80 23.68
CA VAL A 201 -65.35 18.92 22.93
C VAL A 201 -66.32 18.54 21.81
N MET A 202 -67.37 17.81 22.17
CA MET A 202 -68.77 18.09 21.77
C MET A 202 -69.61 17.73 23.00
N GLU A 203 -70.47 18.54 23.61
CA GLU A 203 -71.24 19.65 23.11
C GLU A 203 -71.77 20.41 24.34
N LYS A 204 -71.44 21.69 24.44
CA LYS A 204 -72.08 22.64 25.34
C LYS A 204 -72.94 23.52 24.44
N ALA A 205 -74.15 23.07 24.13
CA ALA A 205 -75.14 23.88 23.43
C ALA A 205 -76.56 23.47 23.84
N ALA A 206 -77.22 24.43 24.50
CA ALA A 206 -78.66 24.57 24.77
C ALA A 206 -79.35 23.53 25.65
#